data_AF-A0A6G1LA16-F1
#
_entry.id   AF-A0A6G1LA16-F1
#
_cell.length_a   1.000
_cell.length_b   1.000
_cell.length_c   1.000
_cell.angle_alpha   90.00
_cell.angle_beta   90.00
_cell.angle_gamma   90.00
#
_symmetry.space_group_name_H-M   'P 1'
#
loop_
_entity.id
_entity.type
_entity.pdbx_description
1 polymer ?
#
loop_
_entity_poly.entity_id
_entity_poly.type
_entity_poly.pdbx_seq_one_letter_code
_entity_poly.pdbx_strand_id
1 'polypeptide(L)'
;TVQQRRAFHDYFVTHLPSSSLAPDRPSQHHYPRNQSQPHSGPTRSAAHISPPGPQQQHATRDTTIVRIPIRGAKHHFGASVSRGSRPDQEDAYQAGTIDIPAFAPRQPRSHAGRAQSGAAGAKGVKSGSGDPQVFYFGVFDGHGGSECSDFLRERLHGYVEEAALLFGMESSLKGEATADAEDADSEGGVMGEQDAEDLQRSLVGMWKETVGGYFKRFKPEHFPAIANRDSEHNSTKNNSSVEAVLTYAFLKADLDFTIAQAAKHTQSQDHPHPSSLDDPVLSDRPLNNDDMLFHPDKPASQNLRRKRPSASPDLKAPIGGTKRFRGGSTASIALISTPTATPFWHPASPSTLVAAHVGDTRLLLCRTTDGKAVPLTTNHHPDAPVEETRLRRYAATFVTDSFGEARMGGLANTRAFGDVSSKRVGVSAEPQLTTTHISPAEYSFLVLMSDGVSGHLTDQEIVDVVKEAKTPAQASDDVVKFAVDVAPESADNATCLVVRLGGWERRGEGGGGSLGTKEQRDFRRADAADPRRSR
;
A
#
# COMPACT_ATOMS: atom_id res chain seq x y z
N THR A 1 23.92 -22.67 4.09
CA THR A 1 24.10 -21.34 4.72
C THR A 1 22.75 -20.65 4.73
N VAL A 2 22.14 -20.48 5.91
CA VAL A 2 20.76 -19.98 6.02
C VAL A 2 20.76 -18.49 5.67
N GLN A 3 20.22 -18.14 4.50
CA GLN A 3 19.99 -16.75 4.11
C GLN A 3 19.11 -16.09 5.18
N GLN A 4 19.59 -15.01 5.80
CA GLN A 4 18.77 -14.16 6.65
C GLN A 4 17.57 -13.68 5.82
N ARG A 5 16.37 -14.11 6.20
CA ARG A 5 15.11 -13.63 5.61
C ARG A 5 15.03 -12.11 5.82
N ARG A 6 14.72 -11.41 4.73
CA ARG A 6 14.61 -9.95 4.68
C ARG A 6 13.17 -9.61 5.11
N ALA A 7 13.04 -8.69 6.06
CA ALA A 7 11.76 -8.35 6.69
C ALA A 7 11.16 -7.09 6.04
N PHE A 8 10.03 -6.58 6.55
CA PHE A 8 9.62 -5.20 6.24
C PHE A 8 10.76 -4.22 6.59
N HIS A 9 11.08 -3.32 5.67
CA HIS A 9 12.10 -2.29 5.91
C HIS A 9 11.49 -0.90 5.82
N ASP A 10 11.78 -0.07 6.80
CA ASP A 10 11.51 1.37 6.79
C ASP A 10 12.50 2.17 5.92
N TYR A 11 13.41 1.47 5.25
CA TYR A 11 14.40 2.01 4.32
C TYR A 11 14.31 1.32 2.97
N PHE A 12 14.84 1.98 1.94
CA PHE A 12 15.10 1.38 0.64
C PHE A 12 16.59 1.34 0.36
N VAL A 13 16.99 0.37 -0.46
CA VAL A 13 18.37 0.24 -0.94
C VAL A 13 18.48 0.90 -2.31
N THR A 14 19.50 1.73 -2.50
CA THR A 14 19.81 2.32 -3.82
C THR A 14 21.31 2.32 -4.07
N HIS A 15 21.69 2.36 -5.34
CA HIS A 15 23.08 2.40 -5.80
C HIS A 15 23.42 3.84 -6.18
N LEU A 16 24.18 4.53 -5.32
CA LEU A 16 24.67 5.87 -5.62
C LEU A 16 26.07 5.78 -6.27
N PRO A 17 26.40 6.60 -7.27
CA PRO A 17 27.77 6.74 -7.74
C PRO A 17 28.68 7.12 -6.57
N SER A 18 29.85 6.48 -6.41
CA SER A 18 30.73 6.74 -5.27
C SER A 18 31.20 8.20 -5.16
N SER A 19 31.08 9.00 -6.22
CA SER A 19 31.34 10.44 -6.22
C SER A 19 30.31 11.29 -5.44
N SER A 20 29.12 10.75 -5.17
CA SER A 20 28.02 11.47 -4.51
C SER A 20 28.04 11.40 -2.98
N LEU A 21 28.98 10.66 -2.38
CA LEU A 21 29.10 10.47 -0.93
C LEU A 21 30.16 11.38 -0.28
N ALA A 22 30.91 12.14 -1.06
CA ALA A 22 31.80 13.18 -0.54
C ALA A 22 31.04 14.52 -0.56
N PRO A 23 30.81 15.20 0.57
CA PRO A 23 30.52 16.62 0.51
C PRO A 23 31.72 17.27 -0.18
N ASP A 24 31.49 18.12 -1.18
CA ASP A 24 32.54 18.88 -1.85
C ASP A 24 33.46 19.47 -0.78
N ARG A 25 34.66 18.90 -0.62
CA ARG A 25 35.74 19.62 0.02
C ARG A 25 35.96 20.82 -0.91
N PRO A 26 35.88 22.06 -0.43
CA PRO A 26 36.16 23.20 -1.28
C PRO A 26 37.56 22.97 -1.85
N SER A 27 37.64 22.84 -3.18
CA SER A 27 38.89 22.65 -3.87
C SER A 27 39.79 23.83 -3.51
N GLN A 28 40.80 23.59 -2.68
CA GLN A 28 41.87 24.54 -2.42
C GLN A 28 42.78 24.59 -3.67
N HIS A 29 42.26 25.13 -4.77
CA HIS A 29 43.09 25.64 -5.85
C HIS A 29 43.14 27.15 -5.71
N HIS A 30 44.05 27.60 -4.86
CA HIS A 30 44.55 28.97 -4.86
C HIS A 30 45.31 29.20 -6.17
N TYR A 31 44.60 29.55 -7.24
CA TYR A 31 45.26 30.24 -8.35
C TYR A 31 45.24 31.74 -8.02
N PRO A 32 46.41 32.38 -7.82
CA PRO A 32 46.46 33.80 -7.50
C PRO A 32 45.86 34.61 -8.65
N ARG A 33 44.88 35.45 -8.30
CA ARG A 33 44.02 36.26 -9.20
C ARG A 33 44.77 37.34 -10.01
N ASN A 34 46.10 37.36 -9.97
CA ASN A 34 46.96 38.38 -10.59
C ASN A 34 47.69 37.93 -11.87
N GLN A 35 47.31 36.81 -12.49
CA GLN A 35 47.88 36.37 -13.78
C GLN A 35 46.83 36.11 -14.87
N SER A 36 45.74 36.89 -14.88
CA SER A 36 44.86 36.94 -16.06
C SER A 36 45.28 38.13 -16.93
N GLN A 37 46.11 37.88 -17.94
CA GLN A 37 46.27 38.83 -19.05
C GLN A 37 45.21 38.50 -20.12
N PRO A 38 44.46 39.49 -20.64
CA PRO A 38 43.54 39.26 -21.74
C PRO A 38 44.34 39.07 -23.04
N HIS A 39 44.14 37.93 -23.70
CA HIS A 39 44.78 37.61 -24.97
C HIS A 39 44.20 38.46 -26.12
N SER A 40 45.02 39.27 -26.76
CA SER A 40 44.68 40.10 -27.93
C SER A 40 45.37 39.59 -29.22
N GLY A 41 44.61 38.84 -30.02
CA GLY A 41 44.75 38.63 -31.47
C GLY A 41 45.74 37.55 -31.97
N PRO A 42 45.72 37.17 -33.28
CA PRO A 42 44.68 37.32 -34.30
C PRO A 42 44.12 35.96 -34.81
N THR A 43 42.96 36.02 -35.47
CA THR A 43 42.29 34.91 -36.15
C THR A 43 43.15 34.30 -37.27
N ARG A 44 43.35 32.98 -37.24
CA ARG A 44 43.84 32.20 -38.40
C ARG A 44 43.13 30.85 -38.51
N SER A 45 42.39 30.74 -39.62
CA SER A 45 42.07 29.61 -40.50
C SER A 45 41.91 28.19 -39.95
N ALA A 46 40.77 27.62 -40.35
CA ALA A 46 40.43 26.21 -40.35
C ALA A 46 41.48 25.34 -41.07
N ALA A 47 41.89 24.25 -40.42
CA ALA A 47 42.16 22.92 -41.01
C ALA A 47 42.60 21.94 -39.89
N HIS A 48 42.22 20.67 -40.04
CA HIS A 48 42.56 19.49 -39.22
C HIS A 48 41.65 19.15 -38.04
N ILE A 49 40.46 18.63 -38.37
CA ILE A 49 39.73 17.68 -37.51
C ILE A 49 40.23 16.28 -37.90
N SER A 50 40.96 15.63 -36.98
CA SER A 50 41.23 14.19 -37.05
C SER A 50 39.99 13.41 -36.57
N PRO A 51 39.67 12.24 -37.15
CA PRO A 51 38.47 11.49 -36.80
C PRO A 51 38.60 10.85 -35.40
N PRO A 52 37.51 10.69 -34.64
CA PRO A 52 37.56 10.03 -33.34
C PRO A 52 37.77 8.52 -33.54
N GLY A 53 38.85 8.00 -32.95
CA GLY A 53 39.11 6.57 -32.84
C GLY A 53 38.12 5.84 -31.92
N PRO A 54 38.11 4.50 -31.92
CA PRO A 54 37.02 3.68 -31.40
C PRO A 54 36.84 3.82 -29.89
N GLN A 55 35.56 3.82 -29.50
CA GLN A 55 35.01 3.91 -28.16
C GLN A 55 35.83 3.15 -27.11
N GLN A 56 36.43 3.89 -26.17
CA GLN A 56 36.89 3.32 -24.91
C GLN A 56 35.69 2.76 -24.15
N GLN A 57 35.80 1.47 -23.85
CA GLN A 57 34.90 0.68 -23.04
C GLN A 57 34.56 1.40 -21.74
N HIS A 58 33.27 1.41 -21.41
CA HIS A 58 32.73 1.92 -20.16
C HIS A 58 33.54 1.43 -18.95
N ALA A 59 34.32 2.32 -18.34
CA ALA A 59 34.82 2.12 -17.00
C ALA A 59 33.61 1.96 -16.08
N THR A 60 33.51 0.80 -15.44
CA THR A 60 32.54 0.48 -14.39
C THR A 60 32.67 1.53 -13.29
N ARG A 61 31.73 2.48 -13.24
CA ARG A 61 31.65 3.43 -12.11
C ARG A 61 31.35 2.61 -10.86
N ASP A 62 32.24 2.66 -9.88
CA ASP A 62 31.97 2.13 -8.55
C ASP A 62 30.68 2.77 -8.03
N THR A 63 29.69 1.95 -7.75
CA THR A 63 28.43 2.36 -7.12
C THR A 63 28.40 1.85 -5.69
N THR A 64 28.19 2.75 -4.74
CA THR A 64 28.04 2.39 -3.33
C THR A 64 26.58 2.06 -3.06
N ILE A 65 26.35 0.94 -2.37
CA ILE A 65 25.03 0.54 -1.89
C ILE A 65 24.70 1.36 -0.65
N VAL A 66 23.63 2.14 -0.70
CA VAL A 66 23.18 2.97 0.42
C VAL A 66 21.77 2.56 0.84
N ARG A 67 21.54 2.56 2.15
CA ARG A 67 20.22 2.38 2.76
C ARG A 67 19.68 3.75 3.18
N ILE A 68 18.54 4.13 2.62
CA ILE A 68 17.93 5.44 2.89
C ILE A 68 16.59 5.21 3.59
N PRO A 69 16.39 5.70 4.82
CA PRO A 69 15.10 5.65 5.48
C PRO A 69 14.03 6.37 4.67
N ILE A 70 12.92 5.70 4.36
CA ILE A 70 11.81 6.25 3.55
C ILE A 70 11.22 7.47 4.24
N ARG A 71 10.97 7.38 5.55
CA ARG A 71 10.41 8.49 6.35
C ARG A 71 11.37 9.68 6.46
N GLY A 72 12.68 9.44 6.34
CA GLY A 72 13.69 10.50 6.32
C GLY A 72 13.88 11.15 4.95
N ALA A 73 13.43 10.50 3.88
CA ALA A 73 13.61 10.95 2.51
C ALA A 73 12.55 11.98 2.09
N LYS A 74 12.62 13.19 2.68
CA LYS A 74 11.66 14.29 2.46
C LYS A 74 11.40 14.67 1.00
N HIS A 75 12.35 14.38 0.11
CA HIS A 75 12.25 14.64 -1.32
C HIS A 75 11.55 13.53 -2.11
N HIS A 76 11.30 12.37 -1.49
CA HIS A 76 10.66 11.20 -2.10
C HIS A 76 9.33 10.85 -1.43
N PHE A 77 9.19 11.15 -0.15
CA PHE A 77 8.02 10.81 0.66
C PHE A 77 7.71 11.91 1.67
N GLY A 78 6.41 12.16 1.87
CA GLY A 78 5.87 13.04 2.89
C GLY A 78 4.68 12.39 3.58
N ALA A 79 4.55 12.60 4.88
CA ALA A 79 3.41 12.16 5.67
C ALA A 79 3.08 13.25 6.69
N SER A 80 1.81 13.59 6.82
CA SER A 80 1.30 14.55 7.79
C SER A 80 0.01 14.01 8.41
N VAL A 81 -0.17 14.28 9.69
CA VAL A 81 -1.33 13.84 10.49
C VAL A 81 -1.79 14.99 11.37
N SER A 82 -3.11 15.11 11.56
CA SER A 82 -3.74 16.03 12.49
C SER A 82 -4.93 15.34 13.13
N ARG A 83 -5.07 15.48 14.46
CA ARG A 83 -6.24 14.98 15.18
C ARG A 83 -7.52 15.77 14.92
N GLY A 84 -7.42 16.92 14.24
CA GLY A 84 -8.54 17.84 14.08
C GLY A 84 -9.09 18.26 15.44
N SER A 85 -10.40 18.09 15.61
CA SER A 85 -11.12 18.36 16.86
C SER A 85 -11.25 17.15 17.78
N ARG A 86 -10.88 15.95 17.31
CA ARG A 86 -11.00 14.69 18.07
C ARG A 86 -10.12 14.70 19.32
N PRO A 87 -10.54 13.97 20.39
CA PRO A 87 -9.74 13.83 21.60
C PRO A 87 -8.42 13.10 21.33
N ASP A 88 -8.47 12.03 20.55
CA ASP A 88 -7.35 11.16 20.23
C ASP A 88 -7.15 11.06 18.71
N GLN A 89 -5.94 10.65 18.31
CA GLN A 89 -5.60 10.32 16.92
C GLN A 89 -5.80 8.82 16.73
N GLU A 90 -6.84 8.44 16.00
CA GLU A 90 -7.19 7.07 15.68
C GLU A 90 -6.62 6.64 14.32
N ASP A 91 -6.28 7.55 13.39
CA ASP A 91 -5.61 7.14 12.15
C ASP A 91 -4.16 6.70 12.37
N ALA A 92 -3.72 5.79 11.51
CA ALA A 92 -2.34 5.36 11.39
C ALA A 92 -1.89 5.37 9.92
N TYR A 93 -0.57 5.39 9.71
CA TYR A 93 0.02 5.19 8.39
C TYR A 93 1.29 4.36 8.45
N GLN A 94 1.65 3.76 7.32
CA GLN A 94 2.86 2.98 7.16
C GLN A 94 3.52 3.22 5.80
N ALA A 95 4.86 3.23 5.77
CA ALA A 95 5.64 3.36 4.55
C ALA A 95 6.94 2.56 4.67
N GLY A 96 7.22 1.72 3.68
CA GLY A 96 8.34 0.80 3.72
C GLY A 96 8.58 0.06 2.41
N THR A 97 9.39 -0.99 2.48
CA THR A 97 9.52 -2.01 1.44
C THR A 97 9.16 -3.37 2.02
N ILE A 98 8.54 -4.21 1.18
CA ILE A 98 8.13 -5.58 1.53
C ILE A 98 8.88 -6.59 0.66
N ASP A 99 9.09 -7.80 1.19
CA ASP A 99 9.79 -8.89 0.51
C ASP A 99 8.79 -9.79 -0.24
N ILE A 100 8.27 -9.28 -1.36
CA ILE A 100 7.47 -10.06 -2.31
C ILE A 100 8.09 -9.98 -3.71
N PRO A 101 7.91 -11.00 -4.57
CA PRO A 101 8.35 -10.93 -5.95
C PRO A 101 7.79 -9.71 -6.69
N ALA A 102 8.63 -9.12 -7.54
CA ALA A 102 8.18 -8.06 -8.42
C ALA A 102 7.10 -8.58 -9.38
N PHE A 103 5.94 -7.94 -9.33
CA PHE A 103 4.78 -8.25 -10.17
C PHE A 103 4.71 -7.36 -11.42
N ALA A 104 5.64 -6.41 -11.59
CA ALA A 104 5.73 -5.62 -12.82
C ALA A 104 6.16 -6.50 -14.01
N PRO A 105 5.40 -6.54 -15.12
CA PRO A 105 5.77 -7.32 -16.28
C PRO A 105 7.09 -6.81 -16.87
N ARG A 106 8.02 -7.73 -17.17
CA ARG A 106 9.26 -7.39 -17.87
C ARG A 106 8.94 -6.96 -19.30
N GLN A 107 9.64 -5.95 -19.80
CA GLN A 107 9.61 -5.65 -21.23
C GLN A 107 10.12 -6.88 -22.01
N PRO A 108 9.42 -7.32 -23.06
CA PRO A 108 9.91 -8.40 -23.90
C PRO A 108 11.25 -7.98 -24.51
N ARG A 109 12.25 -8.86 -24.41
CA ARG A 109 13.52 -8.69 -25.14
C ARG A 109 13.18 -8.71 -26.63
N SER A 110 13.17 -7.55 -27.28
CA SER A 110 13.12 -7.51 -28.74
C SER A 110 14.37 -8.24 -29.25
N HIS A 111 14.16 -9.14 -30.21
CA HIS A 111 15.23 -9.85 -30.91
C HIS A 111 16.17 -8.83 -31.58
N ALA A 112 17.21 -8.41 -30.86
CA ALA A 112 18.34 -7.73 -31.45
C ALA A 112 19.09 -8.75 -32.32
N GLY A 113 19.02 -8.48 -33.63
CA GLY A 113 19.80 -9.02 -34.74
C GLY A 113 20.78 -10.16 -34.46
N ARG A 114 20.58 -11.25 -35.19
CA ARG A 114 21.55 -12.28 -35.54
C ARG A 114 22.92 -11.65 -35.89
N ALA A 115 23.83 -11.59 -34.93
CA ALA A 115 25.25 -11.30 -35.14
C ALA A 115 26.03 -12.61 -35.05
N GLN A 116 26.99 -12.74 -35.96
CA GLN A 116 27.64 -13.97 -36.39
C GLN A 116 28.49 -14.66 -35.32
N SER A 117 28.57 -15.97 -35.48
CA SER A 117 29.46 -16.92 -34.80
C SER A 117 30.92 -16.49 -34.80
N GLY A 118 31.54 -16.42 -33.62
CA GLY A 118 33.00 -16.46 -33.47
C GLY A 118 33.50 -15.75 -32.22
N ALA A 119 34.28 -16.49 -31.41
CA ALA A 119 35.07 -16.07 -30.25
C ALA A 119 34.37 -16.02 -28.86
N ALA A 120 34.77 -17.03 -28.08
CA ALA A 120 34.78 -17.18 -26.63
C ALA A 120 34.33 -16.00 -25.73
N GLY A 121 33.42 -16.33 -24.80
CA GLY A 121 33.58 -15.90 -23.41
C GLY A 121 33.03 -14.53 -23.01
N ALA A 122 31.88 -14.09 -23.54
CA ALA A 122 31.13 -13.01 -22.91
C ALA A 122 30.14 -13.58 -21.87
N LYS A 123 30.65 -13.93 -20.67
CA LYS A 123 29.79 -14.07 -19.49
C LYS A 123 29.05 -12.74 -19.32
N GLY A 124 27.73 -12.77 -19.50
CA GLY A 124 26.87 -11.63 -19.19
C GLY A 124 27.22 -11.12 -17.80
N VAL A 125 27.54 -9.83 -17.71
CA VAL A 125 27.84 -9.15 -16.45
C VAL A 125 26.66 -9.40 -15.52
N LYS A 126 26.88 -10.20 -14.48
CA LYS A 126 25.97 -10.31 -13.33
C LYS A 126 25.95 -8.93 -12.69
N SER A 127 24.97 -8.09 -13.04
CA SER A 127 24.70 -6.85 -12.33
C SER A 127 24.37 -7.23 -10.89
N GLY A 128 25.18 -6.80 -9.93
CA GLY A 128 25.08 -7.15 -8.51
C GLY A 128 23.90 -6.52 -7.78
N SER A 129 22.72 -6.49 -8.37
CA SER A 129 21.51 -5.94 -7.75
C SER A 129 20.46 -7.05 -7.65
N GLY A 130 19.99 -7.30 -6.42
CA GLY A 130 19.00 -8.34 -6.12
C GLY A 130 17.62 -8.04 -6.69
N ASP A 131 16.63 -8.78 -6.21
CA ASP A 131 15.24 -8.63 -6.67
C ASP A 131 14.74 -7.19 -6.57
N PRO A 132 13.96 -6.68 -7.56
CA PRO A 132 13.40 -5.34 -7.51
C PRO A 132 12.58 -5.17 -6.25
N GLN A 133 12.85 -4.09 -5.50
CA GLN A 133 12.15 -3.80 -4.26
C GLN A 133 10.69 -3.42 -4.56
N VAL A 134 9.76 -4.00 -3.80
CA VAL A 134 8.37 -3.57 -3.79
C VAL A 134 8.18 -2.58 -2.65
N PHE A 135 7.72 -1.38 -2.99
CA PHE A 135 7.43 -0.33 -2.01
C PHE A 135 6.00 -0.47 -1.53
N TYR A 136 5.80 -0.27 -0.23
CA TYR A 136 4.53 -0.36 0.46
C TYR A 136 4.21 1.01 1.08
N PHE A 137 3.03 1.54 0.77
CA PHE A 137 2.48 2.73 1.42
C PHE A 137 1.06 2.41 1.87
N GLY A 138 0.71 2.73 3.11
CA GLY A 138 -0.61 2.44 3.67
C GLY A 138 -1.13 3.58 4.53
N VAL A 139 -2.41 3.89 4.38
CA VAL A 139 -3.18 4.77 5.26
C VAL A 139 -4.33 3.96 5.87
N PHE A 140 -4.52 4.13 7.17
CA PHE A 140 -5.52 3.43 7.96
C PHE A 140 -6.25 4.47 8.77
N ASP A 141 -7.50 4.76 8.41
CA ASP A 141 -8.33 5.66 9.21
C ASP A 141 -9.13 4.81 10.20
N GLY A 142 -8.96 5.13 11.48
CA GLY A 142 -9.42 4.32 12.59
C GLY A 142 -10.67 4.93 13.20
N HIS A 143 -11.63 4.08 13.60
CA HIS A 143 -12.85 4.56 14.24
C HIS A 143 -13.22 3.70 15.44
N GLY A 144 -13.56 4.35 16.55
CA GLY A 144 -13.92 3.69 17.80
C GLY A 144 -12.71 3.17 18.59
N GLY A 145 -11.53 3.74 18.31
CA GLY A 145 -10.23 3.41 18.92
C GLY A 145 -9.13 3.24 17.87
N SER A 146 -7.87 3.45 18.29
CA SER A 146 -6.69 3.30 17.41
C SER A 146 -6.23 1.84 17.25
N GLU A 147 -6.80 0.88 17.99
CA GLU A 147 -6.27 -0.49 18.03
C GLU A 147 -6.33 -1.21 16.69
N CYS A 148 -7.36 -0.95 15.87
CA CYS A 148 -7.49 -1.56 14.55
C CYS A 148 -6.47 -0.95 13.57
N SER A 149 -6.40 0.37 13.47
CA SER A 149 -5.47 1.07 12.59
C SER A 149 -4.00 0.82 12.99
N ASP A 150 -3.69 0.75 14.28
CA ASP A 150 -2.37 0.36 14.81
C ASP A 150 -2.02 -1.09 14.43
N PHE A 151 -2.96 -2.03 14.58
CA PHE A 151 -2.77 -3.41 14.14
C PHE A 151 -2.46 -3.49 12.65
N LEU A 152 -3.19 -2.76 11.82
CA LEU A 152 -2.96 -2.73 10.37
C LEU A 152 -1.59 -2.13 10.02
N ARG A 153 -1.23 -0.99 10.65
CA ARG A 153 0.10 -0.37 10.52
C ARG A 153 1.23 -1.36 10.81
N GLU A 154 1.07 -2.15 11.86
CA GLU A 154 2.11 -3.03 12.40
C GLU A 154 2.16 -4.40 11.73
N ARG A 155 1.04 -4.92 11.22
CA ARG A 155 0.96 -6.34 10.83
C ARG A 155 0.48 -6.59 9.41
N LEU A 156 -0.27 -5.69 8.77
CA LEU A 156 -0.88 -5.96 7.46
C LEU A 156 0.17 -6.29 6.39
N HIS A 157 1.29 -5.57 6.37
CA HIS A 157 2.40 -5.84 5.46
C HIS A 157 2.99 -7.25 5.65
N GLY A 158 3.02 -7.75 6.89
CA GLY A 158 3.47 -9.11 7.20
C GLY A 158 2.51 -10.18 6.67
N TYR A 159 1.19 -9.93 6.76
CA TYR A 159 0.20 -10.81 6.13
C TYR A 159 0.35 -10.87 4.61
N VAL A 160 0.70 -9.75 3.97
CA VAL A 160 0.98 -9.71 2.52
C VAL A 160 2.23 -10.54 2.18
N GLU A 161 3.32 -10.39 2.94
CA GLU A 161 4.55 -11.19 2.76
C GLU A 161 4.30 -12.69 2.98
N GLU A 162 3.58 -13.06 4.04
CA GLU A 162 3.25 -14.46 4.34
C GLU A 162 2.33 -15.05 3.25
N ALA A 163 1.31 -14.32 2.83
CA ALA A 163 0.40 -14.74 1.76
C ALA A 163 1.14 -14.94 0.43
N ALA A 164 2.07 -14.04 0.07
CA ALA A 164 2.88 -14.18 -1.14
C ALA A 164 3.72 -15.47 -1.12
N LEU A 165 4.28 -15.83 0.04
CA LEU A 165 5.02 -17.07 0.23
C LEU A 165 4.12 -18.31 0.15
N LEU A 166 2.96 -18.28 0.81
CA LEU A 166 2.00 -19.39 0.83
C LEU A 166 1.43 -19.68 -0.56
N PHE A 167 1.22 -18.63 -1.36
CA PHE A 167 0.69 -18.74 -2.71
C PHE A 167 1.78 -19.09 -3.74
N GLY A 168 3.03 -19.29 -3.30
CA GLY A 168 4.13 -19.64 -4.18
C GLY A 168 4.43 -18.54 -5.21
N MET A 169 4.27 -17.26 -4.85
CA MET A 169 4.79 -16.19 -5.72
C MET A 169 6.31 -16.38 -5.79
N GLU A 170 6.80 -16.81 -6.95
CA GLU A 170 8.23 -16.96 -7.21
C GLU A 170 8.81 -15.72 -7.87
N SER A 171 10.04 -15.39 -7.49
CA SER A 171 10.80 -14.32 -8.13
C SER A 171 11.19 -14.72 -9.56
N SER A 172 10.83 -13.89 -10.54
CA SER A 172 11.23 -14.04 -11.94
C SER A 172 12.75 -13.90 -12.19
N LEU A 173 13.55 -13.68 -11.14
CA LEU A 173 15.02 -13.65 -11.18
C LEU A 173 15.69 -14.97 -10.79
N LYS A 174 14.93 -15.97 -10.30
CA LYS A 174 15.45 -17.33 -10.10
C LYS A 174 15.29 -18.16 -11.37
N GLY A 175 16.07 -17.83 -12.40
CA GLY A 175 16.32 -18.71 -13.53
C GLY A 175 17.82 -18.90 -13.68
N GLU A 176 18.28 -20.16 -13.77
CA GLU A 176 19.66 -20.60 -14.07
C GLU A 176 20.70 -20.57 -12.94
N ALA A 177 20.42 -21.17 -11.76
CA ALA A 177 21.49 -21.50 -10.81
C ALA A 177 21.50 -22.96 -10.32
N THR A 178 20.58 -23.81 -10.76
CA THR A 178 20.49 -25.21 -10.28
C THR A 178 20.18 -26.22 -11.40
N ALA A 179 20.61 -25.96 -12.63
CA ALA A 179 20.48 -26.93 -13.72
C ALA A 179 21.66 -27.93 -13.82
N ASP A 180 22.70 -27.81 -12.98
CA ASP A 180 23.91 -28.65 -13.04
C ASP A 180 24.17 -29.45 -11.75
N ALA A 181 23.13 -30.06 -11.19
CA ALA A 181 23.28 -31.06 -10.14
C ALA A 181 22.28 -32.21 -10.38
N GLU A 182 22.60 -33.06 -11.35
CA GLU A 182 22.00 -34.39 -11.48
C GLU A 182 22.46 -35.28 -10.30
N ASP A 183 21.51 -36.09 -9.82
CA ASP A 183 21.64 -37.33 -9.06
C ASP A 183 22.37 -37.31 -7.70
N ALA A 184 21.59 -37.10 -6.64
CA ALA A 184 21.80 -37.74 -5.33
C ALA A 184 20.49 -37.82 -4.52
N ASP A 185 19.90 -39.02 -4.49
CA ASP A 185 19.00 -39.59 -3.48
C ASP A 185 17.93 -38.68 -2.84
N SER A 186 16.76 -38.69 -3.47
CA SER A 186 15.49 -38.17 -2.93
C SER A 186 14.89 -39.12 -1.88
N GLU A 187 15.41 -39.07 -0.64
CA GLU A 187 14.67 -39.43 0.58
C GLU A 187 14.72 -38.27 1.57
N GLY A 188 13.78 -37.35 1.43
CA GLY A 188 13.64 -36.18 2.29
C GLY A 188 12.33 -35.47 2.03
N GLY A 189 11.22 -36.08 2.45
CA GLY A 189 9.86 -35.58 2.25
C GLY A 189 9.72 -34.10 2.60
N VAL A 190 9.44 -33.30 1.56
CA VAL A 190 9.00 -31.92 1.64
C VAL A 190 7.68 -31.91 2.44
N MET A 191 7.69 -31.26 3.59
CA MET A 191 6.45 -30.99 4.34
C MET A 191 5.55 -30.11 3.48
N GLY A 192 4.34 -30.62 3.21
CA GLY A 192 3.47 -30.21 2.11
C GLY A 192 3.22 -28.71 1.97
N GLU A 193 3.44 -28.23 0.75
CA GLU A 193 2.79 -27.03 0.22
C GLU A 193 1.27 -27.25 0.36
N GLN A 194 0.59 -26.44 1.16
CA GLN A 194 -0.86 -26.36 1.05
C GLN A 194 -1.16 -25.70 -0.29
N ASP A 195 -1.97 -26.36 -1.12
CA ASP A 195 -2.39 -25.80 -2.40
C ASP A 195 -3.06 -24.43 -2.16
N ALA A 196 -2.74 -23.43 -2.99
CA ALA A 196 -3.32 -22.10 -2.89
C ALA A 196 -4.86 -22.16 -2.94
N GLU A 197 -5.41 -23.17 -3.62
CA GLU A 197 -6.85 -23.44 -3.62
C GLU A 197 -7.38 -23.85 -2.25
N ASP A 198 -6.68 -24.74 -1.55
CA ASP A 198 -7.06 -25.19 -0.21
C ASP A 198 -7.01 -24.04 0.79
N LEU A 199 -6.02 -23.15 0.69
CA LEU A 199 -5.93 -21.94 1.50
C LEU A 199 -7.12 -21.01 1.27
N GLN A 200 -7.49 -20.76 0.01
CA GLN A 200 -8.66 -19.95 -0.35
C GLN A 200 -9.96 -20.56 0.22
N ARG A 201 -10.16 -21.87 0.01
CA ARG A 201 -11.35 -22.60 0.50
C ARG A 201 -11.41 -22.62 2.02
N SER A 202 -10.29 -22.87 2.67
CA SER A 202 -10.16 -22.90 4.13
C SER A 202 -10.50 -21.55 4.74
N LEU A 203 -9.96 -20.46 4.21
CA LEU A 203 -10.23 -19.11 4.72
C LEU A 203 -11.72 -18.75 4.63
N VAL A 204 -12.37 -19.01 3.49
CA VAL A 204 -13.82 -18.76 3.35
C VAL A 204 -14.65 -19.70 4.22
N GLY A 205 -14.20 -20.96 4.40
CA GLY A 205 -14.78 -21.90 5.35
C GLY A 205 -14.76 -21.36 6.78
N MET A 206 -13.61 -20.84 7.23
CA MET A 206 -13.47 -20.21 8.55
C MET A 206 -14.38 -19.01 8.72
N TRP A 207 -14.48 -18.10 7.73
CA TRP A 207 -15.42 -16.98 7.79
C TRP A 207 -16.88 -17.42 7.89
N LYS A 208 -17.25 -18.45 7.12
CA LYS A 208 -18.60 -19.04 7.13
C LYS A 208 -18.94 -19.67 8.47
N GLU A 209 -17.97 -20.35 9.08
CA GLU A 209 -18.08 -20.89 10.42
C GLU A 209 -18.11 -19.70 11.39
N THR A 210 -16.97 -19.10 11.74
CA THR A 210 -16.83 -18.09 12.80
C THR A 210 -17.90 -16.99 12.81
N VAL A 211 -18.22 -16.39 11.65
CA VAL A 211 -19.15 -15.26 11.58
C VAL A 211 -20.50 -15.67 11.03
N GLY A 212 -20.54 -16.44 9.94
CA GLY A 212 -21.79 -16.77 9.26
C GLY A 212 -22.50 -15.54 8.68
N GLY A 213 -23.85 -15.53 8.66
CA GLY A 213 -24.61 -14.42 8.07
C GLY A 213 -24.29 -14.21 6.58
N TYR A 214 -23.85 -13.01 6.23
CA TYR A 214 -23.27 -12.67 4.91
C TYR A 214 -22.22 -13.69 4.44
N PHE A 215 -21.34 -14.11 5.34
CA PHE A 215 -20.23 -15.01 5.02
C PHE A 215 -20.65 -16.44 4.65
N LYS A 216 -21.92 -16.83 4.86
CA LYS A 216 -22.43 -18.14 4.42
C LYS A 216 -22.46 -18.32 2.91
N ARG A 217 -22.57 -17.22 2.15
CA ARG A 217 -22.63 -17.22 0.68
C ARG A 217 -21.53 -16.34 0.07
N PHE A 218 -20.53 -15.99 0.87
CA PHE A 218 -19.44 -15.13 0.47
C PHE A 218 -18.55 -15.82 -0.55
N LYS A 219 -18.26 -15.10 -1.62
CA LYS A 219 -17.45 -15.55 -2.75
C LYS A 219 -16.52 -14.39 -3.14
N PRO A 220 -15.27 -14.38 -2.66
CA PRO A 220 -14.32 -13.33 -2.99
C PRO A 220 -14.04 -13.30 -4.50
N GLU A 221 -13.93 -12.09 -5.07
CA GLU A 221 -13.73 -11.88 -6.51
C GLU A 221 -12.44 -12.54 -7.03
N HIS A 222 -11.35 -12.38 -6.27
CA HIS A 222 -10.03 -12.85 -6.67
C HIS A 222 -9.69 -14.25 -6.14
N PHE A 223 -10.69 -15.04 -5.71
CA PHE A 223 -10.52 -16.44 -5.31
C PHE A 223 -11.05 -17.38 -6.41
N PRO A 224 -10.23 -17.70 -7.43
CA PRO A 224 -10.64 -18.53 -8.56
C PRO A 224 -11.15 -19.91 -8.14
N ALA A 225 -10.61 -20.50 -7.07
CA ALA A 225 -11.02 -21.81 -6.55
C ALA A 225 -12.50 -21.83 -6.07
N ILE A 226 -13.05 -20.67 -5.70
CA ILE A 226 -14.42 -20.54 -5.19
C ILE A 226 -15.39 -20.11 -6.29
N ALA A 227 -14.91 -19.35 -7.28
CA ALA A 227 -15.72 -18.87 -8.41
C ALA A 227 -16.08 -19.99 -9.40
N ASN A 228 -15.15 -20.92 -9.69
CA ASN A 228 -15.31 -21.92 -10.75
C ASN A 228 -15.86 -23.27 -10.25
N ARG A 229 -17.14 -23.34 -9.85
CA ARG A 229 -17.83 -24.64 -9.68
C ARG A 229 -18.56 -25.14 -10.94
N ASP A 230 -18.79 -24.28 -11.93
CA ASP A 230 -19.76 -24.56 -13.01
C ASP A 230 -19.14 -24.62 -14.43
N SER A 231 -17.81 -24.64 -14.59
CA SER A 231 -17.18 -24.72 -15.92
C SER A 231 -15.91 -25.57 -15.90
N GLU A 232 -16.06 -26.83 -16.30
CA GLU A 232 -15.00 -27.84 -16.44
C GLU A 232 -14.07 -27.62 -17.65
N HIS A 233 -14.07 -26.43 -18.27
CA HIS A 233 -13.23 -26.13 -19.42
C HIS A 233 -12.70 -24.69 -19.36
N ASN A 234 -11.37 -24.57 -19.41
CA ASN A 234 -10.58 -23.34 -19.60
C ASN A 234 -10.67 -22.26 -18.49
N SER A 235 -9.71 -22.28 -17.56
CA SER A 235 -8.68 -21.22 -17.52
C SER A 235 -7.63 -21.55 -16.48
N THR A 236 -6.37 -21.56 -16.91
CA THR A 236 -5.19 -21.32 -16.08
C THR A 236 -5.28 -19.91 -15.47
N LYS A 237 -6.23 -19.67 -14.57
CA LYS A 237 -6.23 -18.48 -13.72
C LYS A 237 -5.13 -18.72 -12.68
N ASN A 238 -4.14 -17.85 -12.67
CA ASN A 238 -3.01 -17.94 -11.76
C ASN A 238 -3.52 -17.81 -10.32
N ASN A 239 -3.65 -18.94 -9.61
CA ASN A 239 -4.00 -18.99 -8.19
C ASN A 239 -3.01 -18.19 -7.31
N SER A 240 -1.84 -17.84 -7.87
CA SER A 240 -0.74 -17.10 -7.27
C SER A 240 -0.64 -15.63 -7.71
N SER A 241 -1.72 -15.03 -8.21
CA SER A 241 -1.68 -13.62 -8.61
C SER A 241 -1.52 -12.69 -7.40
N VAL A 242 -0.98 -11.48 -7.62
CA VAL A 242 -0.84 -10.47 -6.55
C VAL A 242 -2.21 -10.09 -5.99
N GLU A 243 -3.24 -10.13 -6.81
CA GLU A 243 -4.63 -9.88 -6.43
C GLU A 243 -5.16 -10.94 -5.46
N ALA A 244 -4.89 -12.22 -5.74
CA ALA A 244 -5.28 -13.32 -4.85
C ALA A 244 -4.54 -13.22 -3.50
N VAL A 245 -3.25 -12.87 -3.54
CA VAL A 245 -2.41 -12.66 -2.35
C VAL A 245 -2.93 -11.50 -1.49
N LEU A 246 -3.23 -10.35 -2.09
CA LEU A 246 -3.76 -9.19 -1.37
C LEU A 246 -5.14 -9.49 -0.77
N THR A 247 -6.00 -10.15 -1.54
CA THR A 247 -7.34 -10.56 -1.07
C THR A 247 -7.24 -11.52 0.12
N TYR A 248 -6.36 -12.52 0.05
CA TYR A 248 -6.11 -13.43 1.15
C TYR A 248 -5.54 -12.72 2.37
N ALA A 249 -4.53 -11.87 2.20
CA ALA A 249 -3.91 -11.13 3.29
C ALA A 249 -4.91 -10.24 4.04
N PHE A 250 -5.76 -9.49 3.32
CA PHE A 250 -6.79 -8.64 3.91
C PHE A 250 -7.82 -9.46 4.69
N LEU A 251 -8.41 -10.48 4.06
CA LEU A 251 -9.43 -11.32 4.69
C LEU A 251 -8.88 -12.13 5.87
N LYS A 252 -7.62 -12.55 5.81
CA LYS A 252 -6.97 -13.29 6.91
C LYS A 252 -6.65 -12.38 8.08
N ALA A 253 -6.08 -11.21 7.83
CA ALA A 253 -5.77 -10.22 8.88
C ALA A 253 -7.05 -9.77 9.61
N ASP A 254 -8.13 -9.52 8.87
CA ASP A 254 -9.42 -9.15 9.43
C ASP A 254 -10.07 -10.28 10.25
N LEU A 255 -9.97 -11.53 9.78
CA LEU A 255 -10.49 -12.68 10.51
C LEU A 255 -9.78 -12.84 11.85
N ASP A 256 -8.46 -12.77 11.83
CA ASP A 256 -7.65 -12.92 13.05
C ASP A 256 -7.92 -11.77 14.04
N PHE A 257 -8.08 -10.54 13.54
CA PHE A 257 -8.48 -9.40 14.36
C PHE A 257 -9.89 -9.57 14.94
N THR A 258 -10.87 -9.96 14.12
CA THR A 258 -12.28 -10.19 14.50
C THR A 258 -12.38 -11.28 15.57
N ILE A 259 -11.65 -12.39 15.41
CA ILE A 259 -11.59 -13.48 16.40
C ILE A 259 -11.01 -12.97 17.72
N ALA A 260 -9.89 -12.24 17.68
CA ALA A 260 -9.27 -11.69 18.88
C ALA A 260 -10.15 -10.67 19.60
N GLN A 261 -10.88 -9.83 18.85
CA GLN A 261 -11.82 -8.86 19.39
C GLN A 261 -13.03 -9.56 20.04
N ALA A 262 -13.57 -10.59 19.39
CA ALA A 262 -14.70 -11.37 19.92
C ALA A 262 -14.32 -12.19 21.17
N ALA A 263 -13.12 -12.78 21.22
CA ALA A 263 -12.67 -13.59 22.36
C ALA A 263 -12.58 -12.81 23.68
N LYS A 264 -12.42 -11.48 23.63
CA LYS A 264 -12.30 -10.62 24.83
C LYS A 264 -13.63 -10.15 25.41
N HIS A 265 -14.76 -10.55 24.82
CA HIS A 265 -16.09 -10.26 25.35
C HIS A 265 -16.45 -11.04 26.63
N THR A 266 -15.73 -12.12 26.97
CA THR A 266 -16.11 -13.06 28.04
C THR A 266 -15.41 -12.85 29.38
N GLN A 267 -14.57 -11.81 29.55
CA GLN A 267 -13.73 -11.61 30.75
C GLN A 267 -13.94 -10.26 31.48
N SER A 268 -15.14 -9.68 31.49
CA SER A 268 -15.42 -8.60 32.45
C SER A 268 -15.66 -9.20 33.84
N GLN A 269 -14.69 -9.07 34.74
CA GLN A 269 -14.73 -9.57 36.13
C GLN A 269 -15.76 -8.87 37.03
N ASP A 270 -16.47 -7.84 36.57
CA ASP A 270 -17.26 -6.97 37.46
C ASP A 270 -18.78 -7.19 37.45
N HIS A 271 -19.34 -8.08 36.62
CA HIS A 271 -20.78 -8.39 36.65
C HIS A 271 -21.08 -9.88 36.38
N PRO A 272 -21.59 -10.66 37.35
CA PRO A 272 -21.92 -12.08 37.17
C PRO A 272 -23.21 -12.34 36.36
N HIS A 273 -23.95 -11.30 35.99
CA HIS A 273 -25.18 -11.41 35.23
C HIS A 273 -25.15 -10.42 34.05
N PRO A 274 -25.16 -10.89 32.79
CA PRO A 274 -25.40 -10.00 31.66
C PRO A 274 -26.85 -9.55 31.72
N SER A 275 -27.11 -8.28 32.04
CA SER A 275 -28.42 -7.69 31.82
C SER A 275 -28.66 -7.64 30.31
N SER A 276 -29.64 -8.40 29.82
CA SER A 276 -30.07 -8.44 28.42
C SER A 276 -30.72 -7.13 27.92
N LEU A 277 -30.44 -6.00 28.58
CA LEU A 277 -31.03 -4.69 28.34
C LEU A 277 -30.12 -3.77 27.51
N ASP A 278 -28.81 -4.04 27.47
CA ASP A 278 -27.84 -3.20 26.75
C ASP A 278 -27.37 -3.80 25.42
N ASP A 279 -27.91 -4.95 25.02
CA ASP A 279 -27.53 -5.65 23.80
C ASP A 279 -28.76 -6.00 22.95
N PRO A 280 -29.09 -5.20 21.91
CA PRO A 280 -30.16 -5.53 20.97
C PRO A 280 -29.88 -6.79 20.14
N VAL A 281 -28.68 -7.39 20.23
CA VAL A 281 -28.33 -8.67 19.60
C VAL A 281 -28.76 -9.88 20.45
N LEU A 282 -29.08 -9.69 21.74
CA LEU A 282 -29.52 -10.76 22.64
C LEU A 282 -31.04 -11.00 22.62
N SER A 283 -31.86 -10.01 22.25
CA SER A 283 -33.33 -10.12 22.38
C SER A 283 -34.01 -10.99 21.31
N ASP A 284 -33.35 -11.28 20.19
CA ASP A 284 -33.98 -11.94 19.03
C ASP A 284 -33.40 -13.32 18.66
N ARG A 285 -32.85 -14.06 19.62
CA ARG A 285 -32.32 -15.41 19.34
C ARG A 285 -33.32 -16.54 19.69
N PRO A 286 -33.63 -17.46 18.74
CA PRO A 286 -34.31 -18.70 19.08
C PRO A 286 -33.44 -19.60 19.98
N LEU A 287 -34.11 -20.32 20.89
CA LEU A 287 -33.57 -21.05 22.06
C LEU A 287 -32.50 -22.15 21.80
N ASN A 288 -32.08 -22.40 20.56
CA ASN A 288 -31.11 -23.46 20.22
C ASN A 288 -29.82 -22.91 19.59
N ASN A 289 -29.34 -21.75 20.02
CA ASN A 289 -28.25 -21.02 19.35
C ASN A 289 -26.95 -20.93 20.18
N ASP A 290 -26.66 -21.98 20.93
CA ASP A 290 -25.32 -22.24 21.46
C ASP A 290 -24.49 -22.94 20.37
N ASP A 291 -23.92 -22.21 19.41
CA ASP A 291 -22.86 -22.84 18.59
C ASP A 291 -21.91 -21.88 17.85
N MET A 292 -21.17 -21.06 18.62
CA MET A 292 -19.80 -20.59 18.31
C MET A 292 -19.27 -19.58 19.34
N LEU A 293 -20.11 -19.20 20.31
CA LEU A 293 -19.72 -18.40 21.47
C LEU A 293 -19.38 -19.26 22.72
N PHE A 294 -19.46 -20.60 22.64
CA PHE A 294 -19.26 -21.53 23.77
C PHE A 294 -18.41 -22.77 23.46
N HIS A 295 -17.31 -22.64 22.72
CA HIS A 295 -16.20 -23.60 22.86
C HIS A 295 -15.01 -22.90 23.54
N PRO A 296 -14.91 -22.95 24.88
CA PRO A 296 -13.75 -22.41 25.61
C PRO A 296 -12.46 -23.20 25.33
N ASP A 297 -12.55 -24.38 24.71
CA ASP A 297 -11.43 -25.32 24.55
C ASP A 297 -10.82 -25.36 23.15
N LYS A 298 -11.11 -24.40 22.27
CA LYS A 298 -10.26 -24.19 21.08
C LYS A 298 -9.21 -23.14 21.43
N PRO A 299 -7.98 -23.55 21.84
CA PRO A 299 -6.88 -22.59 21.89
C PRO A 299 -6.76 -21.94 20.52
N ALA A 300 -6.65 -20.60 20.49
CA ALA A 300 -6.31 -19.84 19.30
C ALA A 300 -5.22 -20.61 18.55
N SER A 301 -5.50 -21.01 17.31
CA SER A 301 -4.76 -22.01 16.56
C SER A 301 -3.25 -21.78 16.63
N GLN A 302 -2.60 -22.40 17.62
CA GLN A 302 -1.16 -22.49 17.72
C GLN A 302 -0.72 -23.59 16.75
N ASN A 303 -0.69 -23.28 15.47
CA ASN A 303 0.07 -24.10 14.54
C ASN A 303 1.56 -23.75 14.67
N LEU A 304 2.21 -24.66 15.41
CA LEU A 304 3.64 -24.95 15.54
C LEU A 304 4.53 -24.42 14.40
N ARG A 305 5.51 -23.59 14.76
CA ARG A 305 6.94 -23.72 14.36
C ARG A 305 7.82 -22.68 15.05
N ARG A 306 9.03 -23.10 15.40
CA ARG A 306 10.01 -22.47 16.32
C ARG A 306 10.30 -20.98 16.06
N LYS A 307 10.40 -20.27 17.19
CA LYS A 307 10.95 -18.93 17.43
C LYS A 307 12.24 -18.65 16.63
N ARG A 308 12.29 -17.52 15.92
CA ARG A 308 13.53 -16.82 15.54
C ARG A 308 13.30 -15.31 15.61
N PRO A 309 14.23 -14.52 16.17
CA PRO A 309 14.12 -13.07 16.16
C PRO A 309 14.51 -12.57 14.77
N SER A 310 13.58 -11.97 14.04
CA SER A 310 13.84 -11.20 12.83
C SER A 310 12.82 -10.08 12.74
N ALA A 311 13.18 -8.98 12.06
CA ALA A 311 12.48 -7.70 12.02
C ALA A 311 11.09 -7.70 11.31
N SER A 312 10.43 -8.86 11.17
CA SER A 312 9.06 -8.99 10.66
C SER A 312 8.09 -9.05 11.85
N PRO A 313 6.86 -8.54 11.72
CA PRO A 313 5.88 -8.62 12.80
C PRO A 313 5.58 -10.08 13.15
N ASP A 314 5.53 -10.40 14.44
CA ASP A 314 5.08 -11.70 14.90
C ASP A 314 3.56 -11.78 14.72
N LEU A 315 3.12 -12.32 13.57
CA LEU A 315 1.70 -12.49 13.25
C LEU A 315 0.99 -13.44 14.24
N LYS A 316 1.76 -14.27 14.97
CA LYS A 316 1.23 -15.18 16.00
C LYS A 316 1.15 -14.53 17.38
N ALA A 317 1.71 -13.33 17.55
CA ALA A 317 1.58 -12.61 18.81
C ALA A 317 0.12 -12.27 19.08
N PRO A 318 -0.34 -12.30 20.36
CA PRO A 318 -1.70 -11.90 20.71
C PRO A 318 -2.05 -10.53 20.12
N ILE A 319 -3.28 -10.38 19.61
CA ILE A 319 -3.79 -9.12 19.06
C ILE A 319 -4.48 -8.34 20.19
N GLY A 320 -4.05 -7.08 20.38
CA GLY A 320 -4.54 -6.17 21.42
C GLY A 320 -4.10 -6.51 22.86
N GLY A 321 -4.32 -5.59 23.79
CA GLY A 321 -3.94 -5.74 25.21
C GLY A 321 -4.90 -6.61 26.04
N THR A 322 -4.79 -6.58 27.37
CA THR A 322 -5.68 -7.35 28.26
C THR A 322 -7.12 -6.85 28.29
N LYS A 323 -7.36 -5.60 27.86
CA LYS A 323 -8.68 -4.98 27.81
C LYS A 323 -9.38 -5.25 26.48
N ARG A 324 -10.70 -5.24 26.52
CA ARG A 324 -11.54 -5.26 25.31
C ARG A 324 -11.28 -3.98 24.52
N PHE A 325 -10.94 -4.15 23.24
CA PHE A 325 -10.80 -3.05 22.29
C PHE A 325 -11.98 -3.09 21.32
N ARG A 326 -12.59 -1.93 21.05
CA ARG A 326 -13.72 -1.78 20.11
C ARG A 326 -13.21 -1.10 18.84
N GLY A 327 -14.11 -0.94 17.87
CA GLY A 327 -13.82 -0.19 16.66
C GLY A 327 -13.38 -1.03 15.48
N GLY A 328 -13.11 -0.31 14.40
CA GLY A 328 -12.65 -0.82 13.13
C GLY A 328 -11.69 0.16 12.50
N SER A 329 -11.30 -0.14 11.27
CA SER A 329 -10.48 0.77 10.50
C SER A 329 -10.71 0.57 9.01
N THR A 330 -10.72 1.68 8.28
CA THR A 330 -10.57 1.69 6.83
C THR A 330 -9.11 1.44 6.48
N ALA A 331 -8.84 0.90 5.30
CA ALA A 331 -7.49 0.58 4.90
C ALA A 331 -7.31 0.78 3.40
N SER A 332 -6.33 1.60 3.05
CA SER A 332 -5.83 1.68 1.68
C SER A 332 -4.33 1.47 1.66
N ILE A 333 -3.88 0.50 0.85
CA ILE A 333 -2.46 0.29 0.59
C ILE A 333 -2.15 0.44 -0.90
N ALA A 334 -0.95 0.92 -1.19
CA ALA A 334 -0.38 1.06 -2.52
C ALA A 334 0.94 0.31 -2.58
N LEU A 335 1.02 -0.67 -3.48
CA LEU A 335 2.25 -1.40 -3.79
C LEU A 335 2.84 -0.90 -5.10
N ILE A 336 4.09 -0.46 -5.09
CA ILE A 336 4.81 -0.02 -6.30
C ILE A 336 5.94 -1.00 -6.58
N SER A 337 5.87 -1.65 -7.73
CA SER A 337 6.90 -2.56 -8.24
C SER A 337 7.53 -2.02 -9.51
N THR A 338 8.84 -2.10 -9.62
CA THR A 338 9.59 -1.78 -10.85
C THR A 338 10.09 -3.06 -11.51
N PRO A 339 10.10 -3.15 -12.85
CA PRO A 339 10.63 -4.32 -13.56
C PRO A 339 12.17 -4.36 -13.52
N THR A 340 12.80 -3.26 -13.11
CA THR A 340 14.25 -3.04 -13.06
C THR A 340 14.66 -2.56 -11.67
N ALA A 341 15.95 -2.68 -11.33
CA ALA A 341 16.50 -2.16 -10.07
C ALA A 341 16.56 -0.61 -10.00
N THR A 342 16.06 0.09 -11.02
CA THR A 342 15.92 1.54 -10.99
C THR A 342 14.83 1.94 -10.00
N PRO A 343 15.03 3.02 -9.22
CA PRO A 343 14.01 3.45 -8.28
C PRO A 343 12.75 3.92 -9.02
N PHE A 344 11.58 3.69 -8.42
CA PHE A 344 10.28 4.00 -9.05
C PHE A 344 10.07 5.49 -9.33
N TRP A 345 10.77 6.39 -8.63
CA TRP A 345 10.73 7.84 -8.86
C TRP A 345 11.67 8.30 -9.99
N HIS A 346 12.38 7.38 -10.67
CA HIS A 346 13.19 7.75 -11.82
C HIS A 346 12.29 8.04 -13.03
N PRO A 347 12.46 9.18 -13.73
CA PRO A 347 11.55 9.61 -14.81
C PRO A 347 11.47 8.62 -15.98
N ALA A 348 12.55 7.89 -16.25
CA ALA A 348 12.61 6.88 -17.30
C ALA A 348 12.14 5.48 -16.86
N SER A 349 11.83 5.27 -15.57
CA SER A 349 11.48 3.94 -15.06
C SER A 349 9.98 3.71 -15.21
N PRO A 350 9.55 2.67 -15.96
CA PRO A 350 8.19 2.18 -15.83
C PRO A 350 8.00 1.55 -14.44
N SER A 351 6.77 1.53 -13.96
CA SER A 351 6.39 0.86 -12.72
C SER A 351 4.97 0.31 -12.81
N THR A 352 4.63 -0.63 -11.93
CA THR A 352 3.26 -1.11 -11.74
C THR A 352 2.83 -0.75 -10.33
N LEU A 353 1.69 -0.07 -10.23
CA LEU A 353 1.05 0.31 -8.98
C LEU A 353 -0.18 -0.58 -8.79
N VAL A 354 -0.27 -1.26 -7.65
CA VAL A 354 -1.47 -2.00 -7.23
C VAL A 354 -2.01 -1.33 -5.98
N ALA A 355 -3.23 -0.82 -6.04
CA ALA A 355 -3.95 -0.28 -4.89
C ALA A 355 -4.91 -1.35 -4.36
N ALA A 356 -4.93 -1.56 -3.05
CA ALA A 356 -5.90 -2.40 -2.36
C ALA A 356 -6.62 -1.58 -1.29
N HIS A 357 -7.96 -1.55 -1.37
CA HIS A 357 -8.77 -0.56 -0.64
C HIS A 357 -10.01 -1.16 -0.01
N VAL A 358 -10.30 -0.72 1.21
CA VAL A 358 -11.47 -1.04 2.04
C VAL A 358 -11.86 0.23 2.80
N GLY A 359 -13.14 0.64 2.74
CA GLY A 359 -13.65 1.86 3.39
C GLY A 359 -13.78 3.06 2.45
N ASP A 360 -13.46 4.25 2.94
CA ASP A 360 -13.64 5.56 2.28
C ASP A 360 -12.37 6.40 2.21
N THR A 361 -11.23 5.87 2.65
CA THR A 361 -9.90 6.43 2.37
C THR A 361 -9.65 6.59 0.87
N ARG A 362 -8.88 7.63 0.48
CA ARG A 362 -8.77 8.04 -0.92
C ARG A 362 -7.35 8.00 -1.45
N LEU A 363 -7.16 7.38 -2.62
CA LEU A 363 -5.90 7.33 -3.37
C LEU A 363 -6.03 8.10 -4.68
N LEU A 364 -5.15 9.07 -4.91
CA LEU A 364 -5.16 9.92 -6.11
C LEU A 364 -3.80 9.89 -6.82
N LEU A 365 -3.82 9.73 -8.13
CA LEU A 365 -2.68 10.03 -9.00
C LEU A 365 -2.84 11.42 -9.62
N CYS A 366 -1.74 12.13 -9.79
CA CYS A 366 -1.70 13.36 -10.60
C CYS A 366 -1.10 13.06 -11.98
N ARG A 367 -1.91 13.14 -13.03
CA ARG A 367 -1.43 12.92 -14.41
C ARG A 367 -0.64 14.12 -14.91
N THR A 368 0.52 13.89 -15.55
CA THR A 368 1.43 14.96 -15.98
C THR A 368 0.91 15.74 -17.19
N THR A 369 0.14 15.11 -18.07
CA THR A 369 -0.32 15.71 -19.34
C THR A 369 -1.35 16.80 -19.14
N ASP A 370 -2.29 16.61 -18.22
CA ASP A 370 -3.42 17.53 -18.00
C ASP A 370 -3.54 18.00 -16.55
N GLY A 371 -2.64 17.57 -15.66
CA GLY A 371 -2.66 17.96 -14.25
C GLY A 371 -3.90 17.50 -13.48
N LYS A 372 -4.71 16.57 -14.01
CA LYS A 372 -5.93 16.16 -13.34
C LYS A 372 -5.67 15.11 -12.26
N ALA A 373 -6.50 15.16 -11.21
CA ALA A 373 -6.61 14.11 -10.23
C ALA A 373 -7.29 12.87 -10.85
N VAL A 374 -6.65 11.71 -10.68
CA VAL A 374 -7.16 10.41 -11.13
C VAL A 374 -7.35 9.53 -9.90
N PRO A 375 -8.60 9.28 -9.45
CA PRO A 375 -8.86 8.43 -8.30
C PRO A 375 -8.58 6.97 -8.62
N LEU A 376 -7.93 6.27 -7.68
CA LEU A 376 -7.67 4.82 -7.74
C LEU A 376 -8.64 4.01 -6.89
N THR A 377 -9.35 4.68 -5.97
CA THR A 377 -10.30 4.07 -5.03
C THR A 377 -11.69 4.64 -5.20
N THR A 378 -12.70 3.87 -4.82
CA THR A 378 -14.11 4.29 -4.80
C THR A 378 -14.65 4.06 -3.40
N ASN A 379 -15.33 5.06 -2.84
CA ASN A 379 -15.86 4.97 -1.48
C ASN A 379 -16.82 3.78 -1.34
N HIS A 380 -16.58 2.94 -0.34
CA HIS A 380 -17.43 1.82 0.00
C HIS A 380 -18.60 2.29 0.87
N HIS A 381 -19.60 2.89 0.22
CA HIS A 381 -20.80 3.43 0.86
C HIS A 381 -22.05 2.63 0.43
N PRO A 382 -23.12 2.56 1.24
CA PRO A 382 -24.37 1.89 0.85
C PRO A 382 -24.96 2.37 -0.47
N ASP A 383 -24.75 3.65 -0.80
CA ASP A 383 -25.23 4.27 -2.05
C ASP A 383 -24.37 3.92 -3.28
N ALA A 384 -23.19 3.32 -3.09
CA ALA A 384 -22.35 2.91 -4.20
C ALA A 384 -22.99 1.72 -4.92
N PRO A 385 -23.27 1.78 -6.25
CA PRO A 385 -24.03 0.74 -6.94
C PRO A 385 -23.45 -0.68 -6.82
N VAL A 386 -22.12 -0.79 -6.74
CA VAL A 386 -21.40 -2.05 -6.54
C VAL A 386 -21.73 -2.65 -5.16
N GLU A 387 -21.75 -1.81 -4.12
CA GLU A 387 -22.02 -2.21 -2.74
C GLU A 387 -23.51 -2.44 -2.52
N GLU A 388 -24.38 -1.60 -3.08
CA GLU A 388 -25.83 -1.79 -3.10
C GLU A 388 -26.17 -3.16 -3.70
N THR A 389 -25.57 -3.51 -4.85
CA THR A 389 -25.77 -4.80 -5.50
C THR A 389 -25.26 -5.96 -4.64
N ARG A 390 -24.06 -5.82 -4.06
CA ARG A 390 -23.42 -6.82 -3.18
C ARG A 390 -24.29 -7.13 -1.95
N LEU A 391 -24.91 -6.09 -1.40
CA LEU A 391 -25.64 -6.13 -0.14
C LEU A 391 -27.15 -6.12 -0.28
N ARG A 392 -27.69 -6.16 -1.51
CA ARG A 392 -29.13 -6.09 -1.80
C ARG A 392 -30.00 -7.05 -0.98
N ARG A 393 -29.50 -8.25 -0.66
CA ARG A 393 -30.21 -9.24 0.18
C ARG A 393 -30.23 -8.87 1.66
N TYR A 394 -29.30 -8.03 2.08
CA TYR A 394 -29.17 -7.49 3.42
C TYR A 394 -29.68 -6.05 3.49
N ALA A 395 -30.25 -5.48 2.42
CA ALA A 395 -30.67 -4.08 2.34
C ALA A 395 -31.64 -3.63 3.46
N ALA A 396 -32.34 -4.56 4.11
CA ALA A 396 -33.16 -4.26 5.30
C ALA A 396 -32.33 -3.77 6.52
N THR A 397 -31.00 -3.90 6.49
CA THR A 397 -30.08 -3.37 7.51
C THR A 397 -29.59 -1.95 7.19
N PHE A 398 -29.98 -1.40 6.02
CA PHE A 398 -29.72 -0.01 5.68
C PHE A 398 -30.72 0.88 6.41
N VAL A 399 -30.20 1.78 7.22
CA VAL A 399 -30.97 2.77 7.98
C VAL A 399 -30.48 4.13 7.54
N THR A 400 -31.39 4.98 7.06
CA THR A 400 -31.11 6.40 6.87
C THR A 400 -31.12 7.10 8.21
N ASP A 401 -30.03 7.79 8.54
CA ASP A 401 -29.95 8.62 9.73
C ASP A 401 -30.86 9.86 9.60
N SER A 402 -31.04 10.59 10.70
CA SER A 402 -31.78 11.84 10.82
C SER A 402 -31.32 12.94 9.86
N PHE A 403 -30.09 12.81 9.34
CA PHE A 403 -29.50 13.70 8.33
C PHE A 403 -29.71 13.20 6.88
N GLY A 404 -30.42 12.09 6.67
CA GLY A 404 -30.70 11.51 5.36
C GLY A 404 -29.58 10.65 4.77
N GLU A 405 -28.49 10.43 5.50
CA GLU A 405 -27.35 9.60 5.07
C GLU A 405 -27.64 8.11 5.30
N ALA A 406 -27.40 7.28 4.28
CA ALA A 406 -27.60 5.83 4.35
C ALA A 406 -26.47 5.16 5.15
N ARG A 407 -26.82 4.43 6.21
CA ARG A 407 -25.86 3.72 7.07
C ARG A 407 -26.18 2.23 7.14
N MET A 408 -25.17 1.37 7.19
CA MET A 408 -25.33 -0.07 7.43
C MET A 408 -25.17 -0.38 8.91
N GLY A 409 -26.27 -0.61 9.62
CA GLY A 409 -26.22 -0.92 11.06
C GLY A 409 -25.51 0.18 11.89
N GLY A 410 -25.63 1.44 11.48
CA GLY A 410 -24.99 2.60 12.12
C GLY A 410 -23.61 2.99 11.57
N LEU A 411 -22.97 2.12 10.76
CA LEU A 411 -21.70 2.43 10.10
C LEU A 411 -21.93 3.12 8.75
N ALA A 412 -21.10 4.11 8.43
CA ALA A 412 -21.08 4.74 7.10
C ALA A 412 -20.45 3.81 6.05
N ASN A 413 -19.46 3.02 6.46
CA ASN A 413 -18.68 2.17 5.56
C ASN A 413 -19.27 0.77 5.39
N THR A 414 -19.34 0.28 4.15
CA THR A 414 -19.78 -1.08 3.80
C THR A 414 -18.65 -2.11 3.79
N ARG A 415 -17.42 -1.63 3.83
CA ARG A 415 -16.21 -2.45 3.94
C ARG A 415 -15.27 -1.82 4.97
N ALA A 416 -14.79 -2.62 5.91
CA ALA A 416 -13.89 -2.19 6.98
C ALA A 416 -13.18 -3.40 7.59
N PHE A 417 -12.03 -3.18 8.23
CA PHE A 417 -11.44 -4.14 9.16
C PHE A 417 -12.09 -3.99 10.55
N GLY A 418 -12.22 -5.07 11.31
CA GLY A 418 -12.80 -5.00 12.66
C GLY A 418 -14.32 -4.98 12.66
N ASP A 419 -14.97 -4.02 13.34
CA ASP A 419 -16.43 -3.86 13.31
C ASP A 419 -17.25 -5.16 13.49
N VAL A 420 -16.86 -5.99 14.47
CA VAL A 420 -17.38 -7.36 14.67
C VAL A 420 -18.92 -7.44 14.64
N SER A 421 -19.61 -6.43 15.21
CA SER A 421 -21.08 -6.38 15.23
C SER A 421 -21.70 -6.36 13.83
N SER A 422 -21.02 -5.73 12.88
CA SER A 422 -21.53 -5.47 11.53
C SER A 422 -21.02 -6.48 10.49
N LYS A 423 -20.06 -7.35 10.86
CA LYS A 423 -19.56 -8.43 9.97
C LYS A 423 -20.66 -9.37 9.51
N ARG A 424 -21.58 -9.75 10.42
CA ARG A 424 -22.69 -10.68 10.08
C ARG A 424 -23.65 -10.12 9.04
N VAL A 425 -23.78 -8.80 8.95
CA VAL A 425 -24.72 -8.10 8.06
C VAL A 425 -24.11 -7.65 6.73
N GLY A 426 -22.79 -7.84 6.55
CA GLY A 426 -22.14 -7.69 5.24
C GLY A 426 -20.96 -6.74 5.16
N VAL A 427 -20.56 -6.13 6.28
CA VAL A 427 -19.28 -5.43 6.35
C VAL A 427 -18.16 -6.45 6.10
N SER A 428 -17.35 -6.23 5.08
CA SER A 428 -16.31 -7.16 4.64
C SER A 428 -14.97 -6.44 4.56
N ALA A 429 -13.87 -7.14 4.85
CA ALA A 429 -12.52 -6.64 4.56
C ALA A 429 -12.01 -7.13 3.18
N GLU A 430 -12.88 -7.62 2.30
CA GLU A 430 -12.52 -7.90 0.92
C GLU A 430 -12.10 -6.61 0.20
N PRO A 431 -10.83 -6.50 -0.26
CA PRO A 431 -10.36 -5.27 -0.88
C PRO A 431 -10.92 -5.09 -2.30
N GLN A 432 -11.22 -3.85 -2.66
CA GLN A 432 -11.24 -3.42 -4.05
C GLN A 432 -9.79 -3.29 -4.53
N LEU A 433 -9.47 -3.93 -5.66
CA LEU A 433 -8.12 -3.91 -6.23
C LEU A 433 -8.09 -3.11 -7.55
N THR A 434 -7.11 -2.21 -7.67
CA THR A 434 -6.87 -1.42 -8.89
C THR A 434 -5.41 -1.54 -9.30
N THR A 435 -5.14 -2.10 -10.48
CA THR A 435 -3.80 -2.21 -11.06
C THR A 435 -3.59 -1.16 -12.13
N THR A 436 -2.57 -0.32 -11.97
CA THR A 436 -2.19 0.74 -12.92
C THR A 436 -0.76 0.54 -13.38
N HIS A 437 -0.56 0.38 -14.69
CA HIS A 437 0.77 0.40 -15.29
C HIS A 437 1.19 1.85 -15.54
N ILE A 438 2.25 2.28 -14.87
CA ILE A 438 2.76 3.65 -14.93
C ILE A 438 3.86 3.70 -15.98
N SER A 439 3.61 4.45 -17.05
CA SER A 439 4.60 4.75 -18.07
C SER A 439 5.63 5.78 -17.57
N PRO A 440 6.83 5.84 -18.15
CA PRO A 440 7.85 6.83 -17.80
C PRO A 440 7.30 8.26 -17.76
N ALA A 441 7.43 8.90 -16.59
CA ALA A 441 6.97 10.27 -16.32
C ALA A 441 5.49 10.56 -16.70
N GLU A 442 4.61 9.56 -16.65
CA GLU A 442 3.17 9.69 -16.89
C GLU A 442 2.43 10.36 -15.72
N TYR A 443 2.83 10.01 -14.49
CA TYR A 443 2.24 10.55 -13.27
C TYR A 443 3.30 11.27 -12.42
N SER A 444 2.89 12.38 -11.79
CA SER A 444 3.79 13.24 -11.00
C SER A 444 3.97 12.76 -9.57
N PHE A 445 2.88 12.34 -8.93
CA PHE A 445 2.86 11.88 -7.56
C PHE A 445 1.61 11.04 -7.30
N LEU A 446 1.66 10.27 -6.22
CA LEU A 446 0.55 9.53 -5.62
C LEU A 446 0.24 10.18 -4.27
N VAL A 447 -1.04 10.37 -3.95
CA VAL A 447 -1.53 10.87 -2.66
C VAL A 447 -2.41 9.79 -2.03
N LEU A 448 -2.22 9.50 -0.74
CA LEU A 448 -3.08 8.64 0.08
C LEU A 448 -3.62 9.48 1.23
N MET A 449 -4.92 9.42 1.54
CA MET A 449 -5.49 10.22 2.63
C MET A 449 -6.70 9.58 3.30
N SER A 450 -6.97 10.01 4.54
CA SER A 450 -8.23 9.72 5.26
C SER A 450 -9.37 10.62 4.81
N ASP A 451 -10.59 10.24 5.19
CA ASP A 451 -11.82 10.99 4.98
C ASP A 451 -11.80 12.38 5.65
N GLY A 452 -11.06 12.57 6.74
CA GLY A 452 -10.83 13.88 7.34
C GLY A 452 -10.21 14.89 6.37
N VAL A 453 -9.52 14.42 5.31
CA VAL A 453 -9.06 15.26 4.19
C VAL A 453 -10.07 15.27 3.04
N SER A 454 -10.42 14.09 2.51
CA SER A 454 -11.24 13.99 1.29
C SER A 454 -12.73 14.32 1.49
N GLY A 455 -13.20 14.35 2.72
CA GLY A 455 -14.54 14.82 3.09
C GLY A 455 -14.68 16.35 3.01
N HIS A 456 -13.58 17.09 3.09
CA HIS A 456 -13.58 18.56 3.09
C HIS A 456 -13.04 19.16 1.79
N LEU A 457 -12.11 18.47 1.13
CA LEU A 457 -11.44 18.94 -0.07
C LEU A 457 -11.81 18.06 -1.27
N THR A 458 -12.01 18.68 -2.42
CA THR A 458 -12.18 17.95 -3.68
C THR A 458 -10.86 17.37 -4.15
N ASP A 459 -10.90 16.26 -4.91
CA ASP A 459 -9.71 15.62 -5.46
C ASP A 459 -8.77 16.58 -6.20
N GLN A 460 -9.36 17.51 -6.96
CA GLN A 460 -8.59 18.47 -7.74
C GLN A 460 -7.96 19.55 -6.86
N GLU A 461 -8.65 20.03 -5.82
CA GLU A 461 -8.05 20.96 -4.84
C GLU A 461 -6.82 20.33 -4.16
N ILE A 462 -6.92 19.04 -3.78
CA ILE A 462 -5.84 18.30 -3.13
C ILE A 462 -4.62 18.21 -4.05
N VAL A 463 -4.83 17.76 -5.29
CA VAL A 463 -3.75 17.65 -6.30
C VAL A 463 -3.13 19.01 -6.60
N ASP A 464 -3.93 20.08 -6.69
CA ASP A 464 -3.42 21.41 -6.98
C ASP A 464 -2.60 21.99 -5.82
N VAL A 465 -2.97 21.73 -4.56
CA VAL A 465 -2.14 22.07 -3.39
C VAL A 465 -0.80 21.34 -3.44
N VAL A 466 -0.78 20.05 -3.78
CA VAL A 466 0.46 19.28 -3.88
C VAL A 466 1.39 19.80 -4.98
N LYS A 467 0.84 20.29 -6.10
CA LYS A 467 1.65 20.88 -7.19
C LYS A 467 2.43 22.12 -6.76
N GLU A 468 1.90 22.92 -5.83
CA GLU A 468 2.52 24.15 -5.33
C GLU A 468 3.72 23.88 -4.42
N ALA A 469 3.76 22.71 -3.80
CA ALA A 469 4.82 22.33 -2.87
C ALA A 469 6.14 22.03 -3.61
N LYS A 470 7.26 22.30 -2.91
CA LYS A 470 8.61 21.97 -3.41
C LYS A 470 8.97 20.51 -3.17
N THR A 471 8.46 19.94 -2.09
CA THR A 471 8.78 18.57 -1.65
C THR A 471 7.51 17.83 -1.24
N PRO A 472 7.47 16.48 -1.35
CA PRO A 472 6.37 15.68 -0.84
C PRO A 472 6.06 15.94 0.65
N ALA A 473 7.09 16.12 1.49
CA ALA A 473 6.91 16.43 2.91
C ALA A 473 6.15 17.75 3.14
N GLN A 474 6.54 18.81 2.42
CA GLN A 474 5.79 20.07 2.45
C GLN A 474 4.36 19.88 1.91
N ALA A 475 4.20 19.10 0.84
CA ALA A 475 2.90 18.88 0.22
C ALA A 475 1.89 18.22 1.17
N SER A 476 2.30 17.16 1.90
CA SER A 476 1.43 16.51 2.87
C SER A 476 1.01 17.47 3.99
N ASP A 477 1.93 18.31 4.47
CA ASP A 477 1.63 19.30 5.51
C ASP A 477 0.66 20.38 5.00
N ASP A 478 0.87 20.89 3.79
CA ASP A 478 0.04 21.94 3.21
C ASP A 478 -1.39 21.44 2.92
N VAL A 479 -1.55 20.17 2.53
CA VAL A 479 -2.86 19.52 2.35
C VAL A 479 -3.59 19.36 3.69
N VAL A 480 -2.94 18.79 4.71
CA VAL A 480 -3.58 18.57 6.02
C VAL A 480 -3.96 19.89 6.67
N LYS A 481 -3.08 20.90 6.64
CA LYS A 481 -3.40 22.24 7.15
C LYS A 481 -4.61 22.82 6.44
N PHE A 482 -4.63 22.78 5.11
CA PHE A 482 -5.75 23.32 4.35
C PHE A 482 -7.06 22.58 4.66
N ALA A 483 -7.04 21.25 4.79
CA ALA A 483 -8.22 20.47 5.15
C ALA A 483 -8.74 20.85 6.55
N VAL A 484 -7.86 20.95 7.54
CA VAL A 484 -8.22 21.33 8.92
C VAL A 484 -8.73 22.76 9.00
N ASP A 485 -8.15 23.70 8.25
CA ASP A 485 -8.56 25.11 8.25
C ASP A 485 -9.99 25.27 7.69
N VAL A 486 -10.33 24.55 6.62
CA VAL A 486 -11.66 24.65 5.99
C VAL A 486 -12.73 23.78 6.66
N ALA A 487 -12.32 22.80 7.47
CA ALA A 487 -13.23 21.91 8.18
C ALA A 487 -14.20 22.70 9.10
N PRO A 488 -15.38 22.13 9.39
CA PRO A 488 -16.27 22.66 10.42
C PRO A 488 -15.65 22.45 11.82
N GLU A 489 -16.28 23.02 12.86
CA GLU A 489 -15.76 22.95 14.24
C GLU A 489 -15.54 21.52 14.75
N SER A 490 -16.26 20.52 14.22
CA SER A 490 -16.07 19.09 14.50
C SER A 490 -15.25 18.39 13.41
N ALA A 491 -14.00 18.82 13.19
CA ALA A 491 -13.09 18.20 12.23
C ALA A 491 -12.62 16.81 12.69
N ASP A 492 -12.61 15.83 11.78
CA ASP A 492 -12.10 14.48 12.05
C ASP A 492 -10.56 14.39 12.07
N ASN A 493 -10.03 13.21 12.34
CA ASN A 493 -8.63 12.88 12.10
C ASN A 493 -8.29 13.00 10.62
N ALA A 494 -7.24 13.75 10.31
CA ALA A 494 -6.80 14.05 8.95
C ALA A 494 -5.38 13.53 8.74
N THR A 495 -5.24 12.52 7.90
CA THR A 495 -3.97 11.90 7.52
C THR A 495 -3.75 12.04 6.02
N CYS A 496 -2.55 12.46 5.61
CA CYS A 496 -2.18 12.58 4.20
C CYS A 496 -0.73 12.14 3.96
N LEU A 497 -0.54 11.28 2.96
CA LEU A 497 0.75 10.82 2.46
C LEU A 497 0.94 11.29 1.03
N VAL A 498 2.13 11.80 0.70
CA VAL A 498 2.50 12.18 -0.67
C VAL A 498 3.75 11.40 -1.08
N VAL A 499 3.64 10.65 -2.16
CA VAL A 499 4.70 9.82 -2.72
C VAL A 499 5.13 10.40 -4.07
N ARG A 500 6.43 10.69 -4.20
CA ARG A 500 7.02 11.21 -5.44
C ARG A 500 7.08 10.14 -6.52
N LEU A 501 6.57 10.43 -7.73
CA LEU A 501 6.73 9.57 -8.91
C LEU A 501 7.67 10.20 -9.95
N GLY A 502 7.95 9.47 -11.02
CA GLY A 502 8.88 9.88 -12.08
C GLY A 502 8.56 11.23 -12.74
N GLY A 503 7.28 11.63 -12.76
CA GLY A 503 6.83 12.90 -13.33
C GLY A 503 6.85 14.10 -12.37
N TRP A 504 7.44 14.00 -11.18
CA TRP A 504 7.37 15.08 -10.16
C TRP A 504 7.82 16.44 -10.67
N GLU A 505 8.90 16.49 -11.45
CA GLU A 505 9.43 17.74 -12.00
C GLU A 505 8.50 18.36 -13.07
N ARG A 506 7.56 17.56 -13.59
CA ARG A 506 6.59 17.97 -14.61
C ARG A 506 5.22 18.33 -14.04
N ARG A 507 5.07 18.35 -12.70
CA ARG A 507 3.77 18.55 -12.02
C ARG A 507 3.09 19.89 -12.34
N GLY A 508 3.86 20.89 -12.79
CA GLY A 508 3.35 22.20 -13.20
C GLY A 508 3.01 22.32 -14.68
N GLU A 509 3.32 21.32 -15.52
CA GLU A 509 3.19 21.42 -16.98
C GLU A 509 1.75 21.23 -17.49
N GLY A 510 0.94 20.40 -16.82
CA GLY A 510 -0.40 20.03 -17.26
C GLY A 510 -1.52 20.94 -16.72
N GLY A 511 -2.53 21.23 -17.56
CA GLY A 511 -3.84 21.74 -17.13
C GLY A 511 -3.86 23.08 -16.38
N GLY A 512 -2.99 24.02 -16.74
CA GLY A 512 -2.89 25.31 -16.04
C GLY A 512 -2.14 25.24 -14.71
N GLY A 513 -1.45 24.14 -14.41
CA GLY A 513 -0.67 23.97 -13.17
C GLY A 513 -1.58 23.81 -11.95
N SER A 514 -1.32 24.58 -10.88
CA SER A 514 -2.16 24.63 -9.66
C SER A 514 -3.29 25.67 -9.74
N LEU A 515 -3.40 26.37 -10.87
CA LEU A 515 -4.31 27.51 -11.03
C LEU A 515 -5.77 27.07 -11.18
N GLY A 516 -6.04 25.80 -11.53
CA GLY A 516 -7.39 25.31 -11.81
C GLY A 516 -8.38 25.51 -10.67
N THR A 517 -7.93 25.34 -9.42
CA THR A 517 -8.75 25.54 -8.21
C THR A 517 -8.32 26.74 -7.38
N LYS A 518 -7.37 27.55 -7.86
CA LYS A 518 -6.71 28.58 -7.03
C LYS A 518 -7.69 29.61 -6.48
N GLU A 519 -8.55 30.19 -7.30
CA GLU A 519 -9.52 31.19 -6.85
C GLU A 519 -10.49 30.63 -5.80
N GLN A 520 -10.96 29.41 -6.00
CA GLN A 520 -11.83 28.71 -5.05
C GLN A 520 -11.10 28.43 -3.73
N ARG A 521 -9.86 27.95 -3.79
CA ARG A 521 -9.04 27.69 -2.60
C ARG A 521 -8.74 28.98 -1.84
N ASP A 522 -8.39 30.06 -2.53
CA ASP A 522 -8.11 31.37 -1.93
C ASP A 522 -9.36 31.93 -1.24
N PHE A 523 -10.53 31.81 -1.87
CA PHE A 523 -11.81 32.17 -1.25
C PHE A 523 -12.09 31.35 0.01
N ARG A 524 -11.96 30.01 -0.05
CA ARG A 524 -12.18 29.13 1.10
C ARG A 524 -11.21 29.38 2.25
N ARG A 525 -9.95 29.70 1.94
CA ARG A 525 -8.96 30.13 2.95
C ARG A 525 -9.36 31.45 3.60
N ALA A 526 -9.83 32.42 2.82
CA ALA A 526 -10.28 33.70 3.35
C ALA A 526 -11.53 33.54 4.23
N ASP A 527 -12.49 32.72 3.80
CA ASP A 527 -13.71 32.39 4.56
C ASP A 527 -13.38 31.67 5.88
N ALA A 528 -12.47 30.68 5.83
CA ALA A 528 -12.00 29.98 7.02
C ALA A 528 -11.29 30.91 8.02
N ALA A 529 -10.61 31.95 7.54
CA ALA A 529 -9.93 32.94 8.36
C ALA A 529 -10.87 34.05 8.89
N ASP A 530 -12.13 34.11 8.46
CA ASP A 530 -13.07 35.12 8.94
C ASP A 530 -13.51 34.81 10.39
N PRO A 531 -13.19 35.66 11.38
CA PRO A 531 -13.59 35.45 12.78
C PRO A 531 -15.11 35.49 13.00
N ARG A 532 -15.90 35.86 11.99
CA ARG A 532 -17.38 35.82 12.03
C ARG A 532 -17.94 34.42 11.74
N ARG A 533 -17.13 33.50 11.21
CA ARG A 533 -17.55 32.13 10.88
C ARG A 533 -17.88 31.28 12.12
N SER A 534 -17.24 31.58 13.26
CA SER A 534 -17.42 30.87 14.54
C SER A 534 -18.45 31.52 15.48
N ARG A 535 -19.35 32.38 14.96
CA ARG A 535 -20.34 33.13 15.76
C ARG A 535 -21.76 32.65 15.58
#